data_AF-A0ABC8M616-F1
#
_entry.id   AF-A0ABC8M616-F1
#
_cell.length_a   1.000
_cell.length_b   1.000
_cell.length_c   1.000
_cell.angle_alpha   90.00
_cell.angle_beta   90.00
_cell.angle_gamma   90.00
#
_symmetry.space_group_name_H-M   'P 1'
#
loop_
_entity.id
_entity.type
_entity.pdbx_description
1 polymer ?
#
loop_
_entity_poly.entity_id
_entity_poly.type
_entity_poly.pdbx_seq_one_letter_code
_entity_poly.pdbx_strand_id
1 'polypeptide(L)'
;MVPWIGYPGAVSNTPRYTLKSETTMRFNMEAAVENKNTPIKLAQNTYWNLAGNNSWNIVDRMIQIWGPHITHLDQHKSCEILTGKGSSFAKWIDESIGEVCIGYDHNYVLDCPDQEKGGLKHAIMLKNSASETSGFTWM
;
A
#
# COMPACT_ATOMS: atom_id res chain seq x y z
N MET A 1 27.63 -8.59 -16.80
CA MET A 1 26.68 -9.06 -15.77
C MET A 1 27.00 -8.27 -14.52
N VAL A 2 26.13 -7.34 -14.12
CA VAL A 2 26.40 -6.48 -12.95
C VAL A 2 26.15 -7.32 -11.69
N PRO A 3 27.14 -7.52 -10.80
CA PRO A 3 26.92 -8.27 -9.58
C PRO A 3 25.98 -7.47 -8.68
N TRP A 4 24.88 -8.10 -8.30
CA TRP A 4 23.86 -7.50 -7.45
C TRP A 4 24.43 -7.36 -6.01
N ILE A 5 24.81 -6.13 -5.67
CA ILE A 5 24.58 -5.38 -4.42
C ILE A 5 24.54 -6.20 -3.12
N GLY A 6 25.61 -6.09 -2.31
CA GLY A 6 25.67 -5.97 -0.83
C GLY A 6 25.03 -7.02 0.09
N TYR A 7 24.09 -7.81 -0.40
CA TYR A 7 23.33 -8.78 0.37
C TYR A 7 23.93 -10.17 0.20
N PRO A 8 23.89 -11.01 1.25
CA PRO A 8 24.44 -12.36 1.19
C PRO A 8 23.65 -13.25 0.23
N GLY A 9 24.36 -14.10 -0.50
CA GLY A 9 23.76 -15.20 -1.25
C GLY A 9 23.03 -14.83 -2.54
N ALA A 10 22.67 -15.87 -3.29
CA ALA A 10 21.84 -15.77 -4.48
C ALA A 10 20.36 -15.89 -4.11
N VAL A 11 19.52 -15.12 -4.79
CA VAL A 11 18.07 -15.11 -4.64
C VAL A 11 17.43 -15.25 -6.00
N SER A 12 16.56 -16.24 -6.15
CA SER A 12 15.61 -16.29 -7.28
C SER A 12 14.32 -15.60 -6.88
N ASN A 13 13.69 -14.87 -7.81
CA ASN A 13 12.43 -14.16 -7.61
C ASN A 13 11.50 -14.41 -8.80
N THR A 14 10.24 -14.74 -8.52
CA THR A 14 9.21 -15.00 -9.53
C THR A 14 7.98 -14.11 -9.27
N PRO A 15 7.95 -12.89 -9.81
CA PRO A 15 6.74 -12.06 -9.80
C PRO A 15 5.71 -12.61 -10.79
N ARG A 16 4.46 -12.76 -10.36
CA ARG A 16 3.34 -13.24 -11.19
C ARG A 16 2.16 -12.29 -11.11
N TYR A 17 1.79 -11.74 -12.26
CA TYR A 17 0.55 -10.98 -12.44
C TYR A 17 -0.53 -11.90 -12.99
N THR A 18 -1.75 -11.78 -12.47
CA THR A 18 -2.91 -12.53 -12.96
C THR A 18 -4.12 -11.63 -12.99
N LEU A 19 -4.67 -11.39 -14.18
CA LEU A 19 -5.99 -10.79 -14.34
C LEU A 19 -7.03 -11.87 -14.03
N LYS A 20 -7.75 -11.71 -12.91
CA LYS A 20 -8.82 -12.62 -12.48
C LYS A 20 -10.16 -12.26 -13.13
N SER A 21 -10.34 -10.99 -13.48
CA SER A 21 -11.49 -10.43 -14.19
C SER A 21 -11.11 -9.04 -14.75
N GLU A 22 -12.06 -8.37 -15.40
CA GLU A 22 -11.93 -6.97 -15.85
C GLU A 22 -11.60 -5.98 -14.72
N THR A 23 -11.92 -6.31 -13.47
CA THR A 23 -11.81 -5.42 -12.31
C THR A 23 -10.97 -5.99 -11.17
N THR A 24 -10.34 -7.16 -11.36
CA THR A 24 -9.57 -7.83 -10.30
C THR A 24 -8.25 -8.34 -10.86
N MET A 25 -7.16 -7.82 -10.30
CA MET A 25 -5.81 -8.30 -10.56
C MET A 25 -5.23 -8.89 -9.27
N ARG A 26 -4.51 -9.99 -9.40
CA ARG A 26 -3.71 -10.59 -8.33
C ARG A 26 -2.23 -10.46 -8.68
N PHE A 27 -1.44 -10.07 -7.69
CA PHE A 27 0.01 -10.03 -7.78
C PHE A 27 0.63 -10.91 -6.71
N ASN A 28 1.36 -11.93 -7.14
CA ASN A 28 2.10 -12.83 -6.26
C ASN A 28 3.60 -12.60 -6.46
N MET A 29 4.34 -12.47 -5.37
CA MET A 29 5.80 -12.36 -5.39
C MET A 29 6.38 -13.46 -4.50
N GLU A 30 7.17 -14.32 -5.11
CA GLU A 30 7.83 -15.43 -4.43
C GLU A 30 9.33 -15.31 -4.65
N ALA A 31 10.11 -15.41 -3.58
CA ALA A 31 11.56 -15.45 -3.67
C ALA A 31 12.12 -16.59 -2.82
N ALA A 32 13.20 -17.19 -3.31
CA ALA A 32 13.89 -18.28 -2.65
C ALA A 32 15.38 -17.96 -2.51
N VAL A 33 15.91 -18.26 -1.32
CA VAL A 33 17.32 -18.09 -0.98
C VAL A 33 18.05 -19.38 -1.31
N GLU A 34 19.12 -19.31 -2.11
CA GLU A 34 19.73 -20.51 -2.66
C GLU A 34 20.89 -21.07 -1.81
N ASN A 35 21.75 -20.18 -1.30
CA ASN A 35 23.04 -20.60 -0.73
C ASN A 35 23.43 -19.89 0.57
N LYS A 36 22.80 -18.76 0.91
CA LYS A 36 23.10 -18.03 2.17
C LYS A 36 21.90 -17.19 2.59
N ASN A 37 21.51 -17.32 3.86
CA ASN A 37 20.43 -16.53 4.46
C ASN A 37 20.58 -15.04 4.14
N THR A 38 19.49 -14.45 3.64
CA THR A 38 19.45 -13.06 3.19
C THR A 38 18.08 -12.46 3.49
N PRO A 39 18.01 -11.20 3.96
CA PRO A 39 16.74 -10.55 4.20
C PRO A 39 16.04 -10.24 2.87
N ILE A 40 14.73 -10.51 2.80
CA ILE A 40 13.91 -10.25 1.61
C ILE A 40 12.65 -9.49 2.04
N LYS A 41 12.41 -8.33 1.43
CA LYS A 41 11.14 -7.57 1.53
C LYS A 41 10.76 -7.12 0.12
N LEU A 42 9.79 -7.81 -0.47
CA LEU A 42 9.29 -7.51 -1.81
C LEU A 42 8.08 -6.58 -1.72
N ALA A 43 8.03 -5.56 -2.56
CA ALA A 43 6.96 -4.58 -2.61
C ALA A 43 6.70 -4.15 -4.05
N GLN A 44 5.55 -3.51 -4.24
CA GLN A 44 5.11 -2.98 -5.53
C GLN A 44 4.97 -1.45 -5.39
N ASN A 45 5.56 -0.71 -6.32
CA ASN A 45 5.56 0.76 -6.32
C ASN A 45 4.75 1.33 -7.50
N THR A 46 3.46 0.98 -7.60
CA THR A 46 2.53 1.57 -8.59
C THR A 46 1.87 2.80 -8.00
N TYR A 47 1.80 3.86 -8.80
CA TYR A 47 1.02 5.06 -8.53
C TYR A 47 -0.37 4.92 -9.16
N TRP A 48 -1.42 5.15 -8.37
CA TRP A 48 -2.80 4.99 -8.79
C TRP A 48 -3.49 6.35 -8.88
N ASN A 49 -4.18 6.59 -9.99
CA ASN A 49 -5.08 7.73 -10.13
C ASN A 49 -6.43 7.28 -10.70
N LEU A 50 -7.47 7.28 -9.85
CA LEU A 50 -8.82 6.86 -10.23
C LEU A 50 -9.50 7.86 -11.20
N ALA A 51 -8.98 9.07 -11.34
CA ALA A 51 -9.42 10.02 -12.37
C ALA A 51 -8.86 9.68 -13.76
N GLY A 52 -7.95 8.71 -13.85
CA GLY A 52 -7.18 8.40 -15.05
C GLY A 52 -5.88 9.19 -15.16
N ASN A 53 -5.03 8.78 -16.09
CA ASN A 53 -3.67 9.29 -16.29
C ASN A 53 -3.60 10.78 -16.69
N ASN A 54 -4.71 11.35 -17.16
CA ASN A 54 -4.78 12.75 -17.59
C ASN A 54 -5.13 13.71 -16.44
N SER A 55 -5.39 13.19 -15.23
CA SER A 55 -5.60 14.03 -14.06
C SER A 55 -4.28 14.43 -13.43
N TRP A 56 -4.19 15.71 -13.08
CA TRP A 56 -2.98 16.34 -12.53
C TRP A 56 -2.85 16.18 -11.01
N ASN A 57 -3.88 15.67 -10.33
CA ASN A 57 -3.88 15.50 -8.89
C ASN A 57 -4.72 14.29 -8.44
N ILE A 58 -4.70 14.01 -7.14
CA ILE A 58 -5.45 12.95 -6.45
C ILE A 58 -6.44 13.52 -5.42
N VAL A 59 -6.81 14.80 -5.53
CA VAL A 59 -7.74 15.45 -4.60
C VAL A 59 -9.18 14.93 -4.83
N ASP A 60 -10.09 15.21 -3.89
CA ASP A 60 -11.47 14.68 -3.90
C ASP A 60 -11.54 13.15 -3.86
N ARG A 61 -10.56 12.51 -3.20
CA ARG A 61 -10.51 11.07 -2.98
C ARG A 61 -10.55 10.78 -1.49
N MET A 62 -11.30 9.76 -1.12
CA MET A 62 -11.29 9.23 0.24
C MET A 62 -10.44 7.97 0.25
N ILE A 63 -9.48 7.93 1.17
CA ILE A 63 -8.71 6.72 1.47
C ILE A 63 -9.18 6.15 2.81
N GLN A 64 -9.40 4.85 2.86
CA GLN A 64 -9.62 4.09 4.08
C GLN A 64 -8.50 3.06 4.23
N ILE A 65 -7.84 3.04 5.39
CA ILE A 65 -6.72 2.15 5.69
C ILE A 65 -7.07 1.28 6.89
N TRP A 66 -6.93 -0.04 6.75
CA TRP A 66 -7.15 -1.06 7.79
C TRP A 66 -5.85 -1.33 8.56
N GLY A 67 -5.29 -0.26 9.11
CA GLY A 67 -4.05 -0.30 9.87
C GLY A 67 -3.96 0.95 10.74
N PRO A 68 -4.57 0.94 11.95
CA PRO A 68 -4.71 2.15 12.77
C PRO A 68 -3.40 2.60 13.41
N HIS A 69 -2.32 1.84 13.26
CA HIS A 69 -1.01 2.11 13.82
C HIS A 69 0.02 2.30 12.72
N ILE A 70 1.05 3.09 13.01
CA ILE A 70 2.21 3.27 12.12
C ILE A 70 3.48 2.82 12.82
N THR A 71 4.50 2.44 12.05
CA THR A 71 5.86 2.35 12.59
C THR A 71 6.48 3.73 12.61
N HIS A 72 6.85 4.22 13.80
CA HIS A 72 7.50 5.52 13.95
C HIS A 72 8.89 5.51 13.31
N LEU A 73 9.24 6.61 12.65
CA LEU A 73 10.58 6.86 12.13
C LEU A 73 11.33 7.75 13.12
N ASP A 74 12.55 7.37 13.50
CA ASP A 74 13.36 8.11 14.48
C ASP A 74 13.81 9.51 14.00
N GLN A 75 13.73 9.81 12.69
CA GLN A 75 14.44 10.96 12.09
C GLN A 75 13.57 11.97 11.31
N HIS A 76 12.26 11.79 11.20
CA HIS A 76 11.40 12.76 10.51
C HIS A 76 10.40 13.38 11.49
N LYS A 77 10.49 14.71 11.64
CA LYS A 77 9.48 15.50 12.35
C LYS A 77 8.12 15.17 11.75
N SER A 78 7.25 14.67 12.61
CA SER A 78 5.89 14.23 12.35
C SER A 78 5.08 15.31 11.64
N CYS A 79 4.94 15.18 10.32
CA CYS A 79 3.66 15.50 9.71
C CYS A 79 2.62 14.61 10.40
N GLU A 80 1.40 15.13 10.60
CA GLU A 80 0.43 14.53 11.51
C GLU A 80 0.29 13.01 11.31
N ILE A 81 0.51 12.29 12.40
CA ILE A 81 0.40 10.83 12.44
C ILE A 81 -1.09 10.50 12.45
N LEU A 82 -1.63 10.17 11.29
CA LEU A 82 -3.02 9.74 11.19
C LEU A 82 -3.15 8.33 11.76
N THR A 83 -3.65 8.28 12.98
CA THR A 83 -4.04 7.05 13.66
C THR A 83 -5.49 7.21 14.09
N GLY A 84 -6.33 6.23 13.76
CA GLY A 84 -7.74 6.23 14.13
C GLY A 84 -8.01 5.35 15.33
N LYS A 85 -9.16 5.55 15.98
CA LYS A 85 -9.72 4.57 16.92
C LYS A 85 -10.50 3.51 16.12
N GLY A 86 -10.29 2.23 16.43
CA GLY A 86 -10.96 1.11 15.77
C GLY A 86 -10.05 0.38 14.77
N SER A 87 -10.62 -0.53 13.97
CA SER A 87 -9.87 -1.39 13.04
C SER A 87 -9.42 -0.66 11.76
N SER A 88 -10.03 0.46 11.41
CA SER A 88 -9.63 1.26 10.24
C SER A 88 -9.86 2.74 10.49
N PHE A 89 -9.23 3.57 9.66
CA PHE A 89 -9.51 5.00 9.61
C PHE A 89 -9.72 5.43 8.16
N ALA A 90 -10.60 6.41 7.96
CA ALA A 90 -10.88 7.00 6.65
C ALA A 90 -10.61 8.51 6.70
N LYS A 91 -10.00 9.04 5.64
CA LYS A 91 -9.76 10.48 5.50
C LYS A 91 -9.88 10.90 4.04
N TRP A 92 -10.36 12.13 3.83
CA TRP A 92 -10.30 12.75 2.53
C TRP A 92 -8.92 13.35 2.28
N ILE A 93 -8.42 13.18 1.06
CA ILE A 93 -7.09 13.64 0.70
C ILE A 93 -7.03 15.18 0.69
N ASP A 94 -8.08 15.87 0.24
CA ASP A 94 -8.17 17.33 0.20
C ASP A 94 -8.15 17.98 1.61
N GLU A 95 -8.94 17.46 2.55
CA GLU A 95 -8.98 17.90 3.95
C GLU A 95 -7.61 17.79 4.62
N SER A 96 -6.78 16.85 4.14
CA SER A 96 -5.48 16.57 4.72
C SER A 96 -4.29 17.31 4.08
N ILE A 97 -4.42 17.84 2.87
CA ILE A 97 -3.30 18.50 2.18
C ILE A 97 -2.79 19.74 2.94
N GLY A 98 -3.63 20.36 3.78
CA GLY A 98 -3.21 21.42 4.71
C GLY A 98 -2.65 20.94 6.06
N GLU A 99 -2.88 19.68 6.43
CA GLU A 99 -2.55 19.09 7.74
C GLU A 99 -1.29 18.22 7.70
N VAL A 100 -0.93 17.68 6.53
CA VAL A 100 0.23 16.78 6.33
C VAL A 100 1.24 17.46 5.41
N CYS A 101 2.45 17.71 5.88
CA CYS A 101 3.39 18.67 5.27
C CYS A 101 3.47 18.64 3.73
N ILE A 102 3.87 17.50 3.16
CA ILE A 102 4.03 17.30 1.70
C ILE A 102 3.24 16.08 1.18
N GLY A 103 2.49 15.41 2.07
CA GLY A 103 1.81 14.13 1.80
C GLY A 103 2.10 13.07 2.86
N TYR A 104 1.83 11.81 2.50
CA TYR A 104 1.97 10.64 3.37
C TYR A 104 3.14 9.76 2.94
N ASP A 105 4.00 9.40 3.88
CA ASP A 105 5.10 8.44 3.69
C ASP A 105 5.30 7.62 4.97
N HIS A 106 4.28 6.85 5.32
CA HIS A 106 4.23 6.06 6.55
C HIS A 106 4.00 4.58 6.23
N ASN A 107 4.62 3.71 7.03
CA ASN A 107 4.32 2.29 7.04
C ASN A 107 3.22 2.02 8.08
N TYR A 108 2.02 1.69 7.60
CA TYR A 108 0.86 1.32 8.41
C TYR A 108 0.91 -0.16 8.79
N VAL A 109 0.63 -0.47 10.05
CA VAL A 109 0.61 -1.84 10.59
C VAL A 109 -0.80 -2.40 10.40
N LEU A 110 -0.92 -3.44 9.57
CA LEU A 110 -2.18 -4.12 9.29
C LEU A 110 -2.54 -5.03 10.47
N ASP A 111 -3.47 -4.59 11.33
CA ASP A 111 -3.90 -5.31 12.53
C ASP A 111 -5.43 -5.52 12.57
N CYS A 112 -5.98 -5.98 11.44
CA CYS A 112 -7.41 -6.28 11.32
C CYS A 112 -7.67 -7.79 11.34
N PRO A 113 -8.29 -8.34 12.40
CA PRO A 113 -8.63 -9.76 12.47
C PRO A 113 -9.84 -10.15 11.60
N ASP A 114 -10.73 -9.20 11.27
CA ASP A 114 -12.08 -9.52 10.76
C ASP A 114 -12.26 -9.40 9.24
N GLN A 115 -11.17 -9.32 8.46
CA GLN A 115 -11.22 -9.07 7.00
C GLN A 115 -10.38 -10.07 6.19
N GLU A 116 -10.12 -11.26 6.73
CA GLU A 116 -9.34 -12.29 6.03
C GLU A 116 -10.23 -13.18 5.17
N LYS A 117 -9.96 -13.21 3.86
CA LYS A 117 -10.64 -14.12 2.91
C LYS A 117 -9.63 -14.80 2.02
N GLY A 118 -9.49 -16.11 2.17
CA GLY A 118 -8.55 -16.91 1.37
C GLY A 118 -7.09 -16.54 1.57
N GLY A 119 -6.70 -16.17 2.80
CA GLY A 119 -5.33 -15.78 3.16
C GLY A 119 -4.93 -14.35 2.76
N LEU A 120 -5.90 -13.53 2.33
CA LEU A 120 -5.72 -12.12 1.97
C LEU A 120 -6.52 -11.24 2.93
N LYS A 121 -5.96 -10.09 3.33
CA LYS A 121 -6.55 -9.16 4.30
C LYS A 121 -6.78 -7.81 3.66
N HIS A 122 -8.00 -7.29 3.74
CA HIS A 122 -8.29 -5.93 3.26
C HIS A 122 -7.34 -4.92 3.93
N ALA A 123 -6.55 -4.20 3.11
CA ALA A 123 -5.54 -3.27 3.57
C ALA A 123 -5.96 -1.81 3.33
N ILE A 124 -6.39 -1.49 2.09
CA ILE A 124 -6.69 -0.12 1.68
C ILE A 124 -7.86 -0.10 0.69
N MET A 125 -8.72 0.90 0.82
CA MET A 125 -9.77 1.24 -0.13
C MET A 125 -9.64 2.70 -0.56
N LEU A 126 -9.72 2.96 -1.86
CA LEU A 126 -9.70 4.32 -2.42
C LEU A 126 -11.02 4.58 -3.16
N LYS A 127 -11.72 5.67 -2.84
CA LYS A 127 -13.00 6.08 -3.43
C LYS A 127 -12.96 7.50 -3.98
N ASN A 128 -13.80 7.77 -4.97
CA ASN A 128 -14.02 9.11 -5.54
C ASN A 128 -15.33 9.72 -5.01
N SER A 129 -15.39 11.03 -4.81
CA SER A 129 -16.60 11.77 -4.40
C SER A 129 -17.75 11.65 -5.41
N ALA A 130 -17.45 11.47 -6.70
CA ALA A 130 -18.45 11.46 -7.78
C ALA A 130 -19.13 10.09 -8.03
N SER A 131 -18.75 9.01 -7.33
CA SER A 131 -19.22 7.65 -7.66
C SER A 131 -19.16 6.71 -6.45
N GLU A 132 -20.31 6.20 -6.01
CA GLU A 132 -20.40 5.08 -5.04
C GLU A 132 -19.82 3.76 -5.59
N THR A 133 -19.58 3.69 -6.90
CA THR A 133 -19.23 2.47 -7.66
C THR A 133 -17.76 2.31 -8.03
N SER A 134 -16.91 3.32 -7.78
CA SER A 134 -15.50 3.30 -8.20
C SER A 134 -14.58 3.18 -6.99
N GLY A 135 -14.28 1.94 -6.60
CA GLY A 135 -13.38 1.61 -5.50
C GLY A 135 -12.22 0.74 -5.95
N PHE A 136 -10.99 1.10 -5.61
CA PHE A 136 -9.86 0.16 -5.68
C PHE A 136 -9.61 -0.41 -4.29
N THR A 137 -9.49 -1.72 -4.18
CA THR A 137 -9.27 -2.43 -2.92
C THR A 137 -8.00 -3.25 -3.00
N TRP A 138 -7.14 -3.09 -2.00
CA TRP A 138 -6.02 -3.98 -1.74
C TRP A 138 -6.42 -5.00 -0.69
N MET A 139 -6.18 -6.28 -0.98
CA MET A 139 -6.32 -7.39 -0.05
C MET A 139 -4.99 -8.11 0.14
#